data_AF-A0A7R9DR27-F1
#
_entry.id   AF-A0A7R9DR27-F1
#
_cell.length_a   1.000
_cell.length_b   1.000
_cell.length_c   1.000
_cell.angle_alpha   90.00
_cell.angle_beta   90.00
_cell.angle_gamma   90.00
#
_symmetry.space_group_name_H-M   'P 1'
#
loop_
_entity.id
_entity.type
_entity.pdbx_description
1 polymer ?
#
loop_
_entity_poly.entity_id
_entity_poly.type
_entity_poly.pdbx_seq_one_letter_code
_entity_poly.pdbx_strand_id
1 'polypeptide(L)'
;TIQGLQSFFQARYNEAKRYLRETLKMANAEDLNRLTSCSLVLLGHIFLSLGNSRESMNMVTPAMQLASKIPDVHVQLWASAILKDLYRLCADPRENEAFQMHCNFSQMLLKDHFQASQMPEHNLIQWTEGSFPLLVEPTPTST
;
A
#
# COMPACT_ATOMS: atom_id res chain seq x y z
N THR A 1 5.82 17.08 5.51
CA THR A 1 6.71 17.87 4.62
C THR A 1 6.19 19.26 4.25
N ILE A 2 4.97 19.40 3.71
CA ILE A 2 4.44 20.70 3.23
C ILE A 2 4.44 21.80 4.30
N GLN A 3 3.94 21.52 5.50
CA GLN A 3 3.97 22.47 6.62
C GLN A 3 5.41 22.85 7.04
N GLY A 4 6.34 21.91 6.98
CA GLY A 4 7.76 22.17 7.25
C GLY A 4 8.38 23.14 6.24
N LEU A 5 8.10 22.93 4.95
CA LEU A 5 8.51 23.82 3.86
C LEU A 5 7.87 25.20 3.99
N GLN A 6 6.56 25.26 4.26
CA GLN A 6 5.85 26.52 4.45
C GLN A 6 6.43 27.33 5.62
N SER A 7 6.66 26.70 6.79
CA SER A 7 7.29 27.36 7.93
C SER A 7 8.71 27.83 7.63
N PHE A 8 9.47 27.09 6.82
CA PHE A 8 10.81 27.47 6.38
C PHE A 8 10.77 28.76 5.53
N PHE A 9 9.89 28.83 4.52
CA PHE A 9 9.74 30.03 3.68
C PHE A 9 9.21 31.24 4.45
N GLN A 10 8.53 31.03 5.57
CA GLN A 10 8.09 32.11 6.47
C GLN A 10 9.12 32.46 7.57
N ALA A 11 10.37 31.99 7.44
CA ALA A 11 11.45 32.18 8.42
C ALA A 11 11.14 31.66 9.84
N ARG A 12 10.13 30.78 10.00
CA ARG A 12 9.77 30.13 11.26
C ARG A 12 10.58 28.85 11.46
N TYR A 13 11.90 28.98 11.58
CA TYR A 13 12.83 27.85 11.55
C TYR A 13 12.63 26.81 12.65
N ASN A 14 12.23 27.23 13.86
CA ASN A 14 11.97 26.30 14.97
C ASN A 14 10.77 25.39 14.68
N GLU A 15 9.71 25.94 14.08
CA GLU A 15 8.53 25.14 13.68
C GLU A 15 8.85 24.26 12.48
N ALA A 16 9.57 24.78 11.48
CA ALA A 16 10.03 24.00 10.34
C ALA A 16 10.82 22.77 10.79
N LYS A 17 11.79 22.95 11.70
CA LYS A 17 12.59 21.87 12.29
C LYS A 17 11.73 20.85 13.02
N ARG A 18 10.71 21.28 13.78
CA ARG A 18 9.77 20.37 14.45
C ARG A 18 8.99 19.54 13.43
N TYR A 19 8.36 20.18 12.44
CA TYR A 19 7.55 19.48 11.43
C TYR A 19 8.36 18.49 10.58
N LEU A 20 9.60 18.85 10.23
CA LEU A 20 10.47 17.95 9.47
C LEU A 20 10.92 16.74 10.32
N ARG A 21 11.20 16.92 11.62
CA ARG A 21 11.52 15.80 12.52
C ARG A 21 10.34 14.84 12.69
N GLU A 22 9.13 15.36 12.86
CA GLU A 22 7.94 14.52 12.91
C GLU A 22 7.73 13.76 11.60
N THR A 23 7.92 14.41 10.45
CA THR A 23 7.85 13.76 9.13
C THR A 23 8.86 12.60 9.03
N LEU A 24 10.11 12.80 9.46
CA LEU A 24 11.15 11.75 9.44
C LEU A 24 10.79 10.57 10.35
N LYS A 25 10.26 10.86 11.54
CA LYS A 25 9.83 9.82 12.50
C LYS A 25 8.69 8.98 11.93
N MET A 26 7.72 9.61 11.27
CA MET A 26 6.62 8.93 10.60
C MET A 26 7.14 8.03 9.46
N ALA A 27 7.98 8.56 8.58
CA ALA A 27 8.58 7.79 7.48
C ALA A 27 9.33 6.56 7.99
N ASN A 28 10.18 6.73 9.00
CA ASN A 28 10.93 5.61 9.59
C ASN A 28 10.01 4.56 10.24
N ALA A 29 8.90 4.98 10.85
CA ALA A 29 7.93 4.05 11.42
C ALA A 29 7.16 3.28 10.33
N GLU A 30 6.78 3.95 9.24
CA GLU A 30 6.13 3.33 8.09
C GLU A 30 7.04 2.31 7.40
N ASP A 31 8.29 2.67 7.13
CA ASP A 31 9.28 1.77 6.54
C ASP A 31 9.53 0.53 7.40
N LEU A 32 9.67 0.72 8.71
CA LEU A 32 9.84 -0.39 9.65
C LEU A 32 8.61 -1.30 9.69
N ASN A 33 7.40 -0.71 9.72
CA ASN A 33 6.15 -1.47 9.70
C ASN A 33 6.03 -2.27 8.41
N ARG A 34 6.39 -1.68 7.26
CA ARG A 34 6.37 -2.34 5.95
C ARG A 34 7.32 -3.52 5.89
N LEU A 35 8.57 -3.34 6.31
CA LEU A 35 9.55 -4.43 6.34
C LEU A 35 9.11 -5.57 7.28
N THR A 36 8.59 -5.20 8.45
CA THR A 36 8.09 -6.18 9.44
C THR A 36 6.90 -6.96 8.91
N SER A 37 5.92 -6.27 8.32
CA SER A 37 4.74 -6.91 7.71
C SER A 37 5.16 -7.87 6.60
N CYS A 38 6.00 -7.44 5.64
CA CYS A 38 6.50 -8.31 4.57
C CYS A 38 7.22 -9.56 5.10
N SER A 39 8.03 -9.41 6.14
CA SER A 39 8.76 -10.53 6.76
C SER A 39 7.80 -11.55 7.38
N LEU A 40 6.76 -11.07 8.08
CA LEU A 40 5.74 -11.93 8.69
C LEU A 40 4.86 -12.61 7.63
N VAL A 41 4.45 -11.92 6.57
CA VAL A 41 3.70 -12.53 5.46
C VAL A 41 4.53 -13.62 4.80
N LEU A 42 5.83 -13.37 4.55
CA LEU A 42 6.73 -14.35 3.96
C LEU A 42 6.92 -15.58 4.86
N LEU A 43 7.17 -15.39 6.15
CA LEU A 43 7.27 -16.50 7.12
C LEU A 43 5.96 -17.28 7.18
N GLY A 44 4.82 -16.58 7.17
CA GLY A 44 3.50 -17.18 7.07
C GLY A 44 3.35 -18.06 5.83
N HIS A 45 3.76 -17.55 4.67
CA HIS A 45 3.74 -18.30 3.43
C HIS A 45 4.61 -19.56 3.51
N ILE A 46 5.83 -19.45 4.04
CA ILE A 46 6.74 -20.59 4.23
C ILE A 46 6.10 -21.66 5.12
N PHE A 47 5.55 -21.28 6.27
CA PHE A 47 4.86 -22.24 7.16
C PHE A 47 3.66 -22.90 6.49
N LEU A 48 2.90 -22.15 5.67
CA LEU A 48 1.78 -22.69 4.92
C LEU A 48 2.25 -23.73 3.88
N SER A 49 3.32 -23.43 3.14
CA SER A 49 3.93 -24.35 2.17
C SER A 49 4.48 -25.63 2.83
N LEU A 50 4.89 -25.54 4.10
CA LEU A 50 5.30 -26.70 4.91
C LEU A 50 4.12 -27.47 5.53
N GLY A 51 2.88 -27.06 5.27
CA GLY A 51 1.67 -27.67 5.85
C GLY A 51 1.41 -27.28 7.31
N ASN A 52 2.15 -26.32 7.86
CA ASN A 52 1.99 -25.85 9.23
C ASN A 52 1.03 -24.64 9.28
N SER A 53 -0.25 -24.90 9.09
CA SER A 53 -1.29 -23.86 9.03
C SER A 53 -1.40 -23.05 10.33
N ARG A 54 -1.09 -23.65 11.48
CA ARG A 54 -1.15 -22.95 12.78
C ARG A 54 -0.06 -21.90 12.92
N GLU A 55 1.20 -22.27 12.66
CA GLU A 55 2.29 -21.29 12.71
C GLU A 55 2.17 -20.25 11.61
N SER A 56 1.65 -20.63 10.45
CA SER A 56 1.31 -19.68 9.40
C SER A 56 0.29 -18.64 9.89
N MET A 57 -0.81 -19.08 10.52
CA MET A 57 -1.82 -18.17 11.09
C MET A 57 -1.25 -17.20 12.12
N ASN A 58 -0.35 -17.70 13.00
CA ASN A 58 0.31 -16.92 14.03
C ASN A 58 1.18 -15.79 13.44
N MET A 59 1.73 -15.99 12.23
CA MET A 59 2.53 -14.98 11.53
C MET A 59 1.67 -14.04 10.69
N VAL A 60 0.70 -14.56 9.94
CA VAL A 60 -0.07 -13.77 8.96
C VAL A 60 -1.07 -12.83 9.62
N THR A 61 -1.66 -13.21 10.76
CA THR A 61 -2.61 -12.37 11.50
C THR A 61 -2.01 -11.02 11.92
N PRO A 62 -0.87 -10.97 12.65
CA PRO A 62 -0.22 -9.70 12.98
C PRO A 62 0.33 -9.00 11.72
N ALA A 63 0.75 -9.74 10.70
CA ALA A 63 1.19 -9.14 9.43
C ALA A 63 0.08 -8.29 8.78
N MET A 64 -1.15 -8.80 8.77
CA MET A 64 -2.32 -8.09 8.24
C MET A 64 -2.70 -6.88 9.09
N GLN A 65 -2.60 -6.96 10.41
CA GLN A 65 -2.84 -5.83 11.31
C GLN A 65 -1.82 -4.70 11.14
N LEU A 66 -0.58 -5.05 10.76
CA LEU A 66 0.43 -4.06 10.39
C LEU A 66 0.16 -3.52 8.97
N ALA A 67 -0.18 -4.39 8.03
CA ALA A 67 -0.49 -4.03 6.64
C ALA A 67 -1.63 -3.01 6.56
N SER A 68 -2.67 -3.13 7.39
CA SER A 68 -3.78 -2.17 7.43
C SER A 68 -3.40 -0.77 7.93
N LYS A 69 -2.23 -0.62 8.57
CA LYS A 69 -1.70 0.67 9.04
C LYS A 69 -0.73 1.30 8.04
N ILE A 70 -0.34 0.58 6.99
CA ILE A 70 0.61 1.04 5.97
C ILE A 70 -0.20 1.36 4.71
N PRO A 71 0.07 2.49 4.04
CA PRO A 71 -0.56 2.81 2.75
C PRO A 71 0.05 2.00 1.59
N ASP A 72 0.21 0.69 1.76
CA ASP A 72 0.72 -0.23 0.73
C ASP A 72 -0.30 -1.35 0.45
N VAL A 73 -1.08 -1.13 -0.61
CA VAL A 73 -2.15 -2.03 -1.05
C VAL A 73 -1.61 -3.40 -1.50
N HIS A 74 -0.38 -3.47 -1.99
CA HIS A 74 0.20 -4.74 -2.45
C HIS A 74 0.49 -5.65 -1.26
N VAL A 75 1.03 -5.10 -0.17
CA VAL A 75 1.26 -5.85 1.07
C VAL A 75 -0.06 -6.30 1.69
N GLN A 76 -1.09 -5.44 1.68
CA GLN A 76 -2.44 -5.78 2.14
C GLN A 76 -3.08 -6.89 1.30
N LEU A 77 -2.96 -6.82 -0.03
CA LEU A 77 -3.46 -7.84 -0.94
C LEU A 77 -2.75 -9.19 -0.71
N TRP A 78 -1.44 -9.16 -0.53
CA TRP A 78 -0.65 -10.36 -0.29
C TRP A 78 -1.02 -11.01 1.06
N ALA A 79 -1.06 -10.23 2.14
CA ALA A 79 -1.44 -10.72 3.46
C ALA A 79 -2.87 -11.32 3.47
N SER A 80 -3.84 -10.62 2.87
CA SER A 80 -5.23 -11.08 2.79
C SER A 80 -5.39 -12.36 1.96
N ALA A 81 -4.58 -12.55 0.91
CA ALA A 81 -4.60 -13.77 0.10
C ALA A 81 -4.26 -15.01 0.95
N ILE A 82 -3.18 -14.93 1.74
CA ILE A 82 -2.75 -16.03 2.62
C ILE A 82 -3.76 -16.26 3.74
N LEU A 83 -4.28 -15.19 4.35
CA LEU A 83 -5.29 -15.26 5.42
C LEU A 83 -6.57 -15.98 4.96
N LYS A 84 -7.06 -15.62 3.77
CA LYS A 84 -8.19 -16.29 3.12
C LYS A 84 -7.91 -17.78 2.94
N ASP A 85 -6.74 -18.14 2.40
CA ASP A 85 -6.39 -19.55 2.18
C ASP A 85 -6.27 -20.34 3.49
N LEU A 86 -5.72 -19.73 4.54
CA LEU A 86 -5.66 -20.33 5.87
C LEU A 86 -7.03 -20.56 6.50
N TYR A 87 -7.94 -19.60 6.41
CA TYR A 87 -9.30 -19.78 6.92
C TYR A 87 -10.04 -20.89 6.17
N ARG A 88 -9.89 -20.95 4.85
CA ARG A 88 -10.42 -22.06 4.04
C ARG A 88 -9.88 -23.42 4.49
N LEU A 89 -8.56 -23.53 4.68
CA LEU A 89 -7.93 -24.78 5.11
C LEU A 89 -8.35 -25.23 6.51
N CYS A 90 -8.62 -24.28 7.40
CA CYS A 90 -9.07 -24.54 8.77
C CYS A 90 -10.60 -24.67 8.88
N ALA A 91 -11.35 -24.58 7.78
CA ALA A 91 -12.82 -24.48 7.78
C ALA A 91 -13.35 -23.40 8.74
N ASP A 92 -12.65 -22.27 8.80
CA ASP A 92 -12.96 -21.16 9.69
C ASP A 92 -14.07 -20.29 9.09
N PRO A 93 -15.14 -19.94 9.85
CA PRO A 93 -16.25 -19.14 9.34
C PRO A 93 -15.85 -17.74 8.86
N ARG A 94 -14.67 -17.24 9.27
CA ARG A 94 -14.11 -15.95 8.82
C ARG A 94 -13.59 -15.98 7.38
N GLU A 95 -13.59 -17.13 6.71
CA GLU A 95 -13.18 -17.24 5.30
C GLU A 95 -13.89 -16.23 4.41
N ASN A 96 -15.20 -16.06 4.57
CA ASN A 96 -15.99 -15.12 3.76
C ASN A 96 -15.57 -13.67 3.96
N GLU A 97 -15.25 -13.26 5.19
CA GLU A 97 -14.77 -11.91 5.49
C GLU A 97 -13.38 -11.68 4.85
N ALA A 98 -12.47 -12.64 5.00
CA ALA A 98 -11.15 -12.55 4.38
C ALA A 98 -11.21 -12.56 2.85
N PHE A 99 -12.14 -13.32 2.27
CA PHE A 99 -12.40 -13.32 0.83
C PHE A 99 -12.87 -11.95 0.35
N GLN A 100 -13.87 -11.35 1.01
CA GLN A 100 -14.36 -10.02 0.66
C GLN A 100 -13.26 -8.96 0.80
N MET A 101 -12.47 -9.03 1.86
CA MET A 101 -11.33 -8.15 2.07
C MET A 101 -10.31 -8.26 0.93
N HIS A 102 -9.95 -9.48 0.53
CA HIS A 102 -9.05 -9.73 -0.59
C HIS A 102 -9.61 -9.19 -1.92
N CYS A 103 -10.89 -9.41 -2.19
CA CYS A 103 -11.58 -8.85 -3.35
C CYS A 103 -11.55 -7.32 -3.36
N ASN A 104 -11.76 -6.67 -2.22
CA ASN A 104 -11.74 -5.21 -2.12
C ASN A 104 -10.35 -4.65 -2.49
N PHE A 105 -9.27 -5.23 -1.96
CA PHE A 105 -7.91 -4.80 -2.32
C PHE A 105 -7.60 -5.06 -3.80
N SER A 106 -8.01 -6.21 -4.33
CA SER A 106 -7.83 -6.55 -5.74
C SER A 106 -8.55 -5.54 -6.65
N GLN A 107 -9.79 -5.20 -6.34
CA GLN A 107 -10.56 -4.22 -7.11
C GLN A 107 -9.99 -2.81 -7.01
N MET A 108 -9.46 -2.43 -5.85
CA MET A 108 -8.78 -1.14 -5.68
C MET A 108 -7.56 -1.04 -6.61
N LEU A 109 -6.69 -2.07 -6.64
CA LEU A 109 -5.55 -2.10 -7.56
C LEU A 109 -5.97 -2.07 -9.03
N LEU A 110 -7.00 -2.84 -9.41
CA LEU A 110 -7.49 -2.87 -10.79
C LEU A 110 -8.04 -1.50 -11.22
N LYS A 111 -8.80 -0.86 -10.34
CA LYS A 111 -9.33 0.49 -10.57
C LYS A 111 -8.20 1.50 -10.72
N ASP A 112 -7.23 1.49 -9.80
CA ASP A 112 -6.10 2.42 -9.83
C ASP A 112 -5.27 2.24 -11.10
N HIS A 113 -4.98 0.98 -11.48
CA HIS A 113 -4.28 0.67 -12.73
C HIS A 113 -5.06 1.17 -13.96
N PHE A 114 -6.37 0.90 -14.02
CA PHE A 114 -7.22 1.32 -15.12
C PHE A 114 -7.33 2.85 -15.23
N GLN A 115 -7.41 3.55 -14.10
CA GLN A 115 -7.40 5.01 -14.08
C GLN A 115 -6.04 5.55 -14.54
N ALA A 116 -4.95 5.02 -14.00
CA ALA A 116 -3.61 5.41 -14.39
C ALA A 116 -3.36 5.22 -15.89
N SER A 117 -3.85 4.14 -16.50
CA SER A 117 -3.67 3.90 -17.94
C SER A 117 -4.48 4.84 -18.84
N GLN A 118 -5.48 5.53 -18.30
CA GLN A 118 -6.28 6.52 -19.02
C GLN A 118 -5.75 7.96 -18.85
N MET A 119 -4.81 8.18 -17.93
CA MET A 119 -4.23 9.49 -17.70
C MET A 119 -3.38 9.92 -18.91
N PRO A 120 -3.46 11.18 -19.37
CA PRO A 120 -2.64 11.70 -20.46
C PRO A 120 -1.14 11.44 -20.27
N GLU A 121 -0.68 11.48 -19.01
CA GLU A 121 0.69 11.23 -18.58
C GLU A 121 1.14 9.79 -18.86
N HIS A 122 0.23 8.82 -18.90
CA HIS A 122 0.57 7.42 -19.18
C HIS A 122 1.10 7.23 -20.61
N ASN A 123 0.71 8.12 -21.53
CA ASN A 123 1.21 8.11 -22.91
C ASN A 123 2.72 8.37 -22.99
N LEU A 124 3.33 8.97 -21.97
CA LEU A 124 4.78 9.20 -21.90
C LEU A 124 5.59 7.90 -21.88
N ILE A 125 4.99 6.77 -21.48
CA ILE A 125 5.64 5.46 -21.49
C ILE A 125 5.92 4.98 -22.92
N GLN A 126 5.10 5.40 -23.89
CA GLN A 126 5.25 5.05 -25.30
C GLN A 126 6.08 6.07 -26.08
N TRP A 127 6.49 7.17 -25.43
CA TRP A 127 7.29 8.21 -26.06
C TRP A 127 8.76 7.77 -26.15
N THR A 128 9.14 7.33 -27.34
CA THR A 128 10.50 6.84 -27.65
C THR A 128 11.23 7.74 -28.64
N GLU A 129 10.49 8.50 -29.47
CA GLU A 129 11.03 9.40 -30.48
C GLU A 129 10.11 10.63 -30.67
N GLY A 130 10.64 11.71 -31.25
CA GLY A 130 9.89 12.94 -31.55
C GLY A 130 9.85 13.97 -30.42
N SER A 131 9.11 15.07 -30.63
CA SER A 131 8.95 16.16 -29.66
C SER A 131 8.24 15.68 -28.39
N PHE A 132 8.57 16.28 -27.23
CA PHE A 132 7.89 15.96 -25.97
C PHE A 132 6.36 16.14 -26.09
N PRO A 133 5.54 15.15 -25.72
CA PRO A 133 4.08 15.25 -25.82
C PRO A 133 3.57 16.35 -24.89
N LEU A 134 2.84 17.32 -25.43
CA LEU A 134 2.15 18.32 -24.61
C LEU A 134 0.99 17.62 -23.88
N LEU A 135 1.05 17.59 -22.54
CA LEU A 135 -0.02 17.08 -21.70
C LEU A 135 -1.24 18.02 -21.85
N VAL A 136 -2.30 17.52 -22.50
CA VAL A 136 -3.57 18.25 -22.55
C VAL A 136 -4.17 18.17 -21.15
N GLU A 137 -4.20 19.30 -20.42
CA GLU A 137 -4.89 19.35 -19.13
C GLU A 137 -6.36 18.92 -19.31
N PRO A 138 -6.89 18.06 -18.42
CA PRO A 138 -8.32 17.75 -18.45
C PRO A 138 -9.08 19.06 -18.21
N THR A 139 -9.86 19.49 -19.21
CA THR A 139 -10.73 20.66 -19.11
C THR A 139 -11.58 20.56 -17.85
N PRO A 140 -11.63 21.60 -17.00
CA PRO A 140 -12.46 21.55 -15.80
C PRO A 140 -13.91 21.38 -16.22
N THR A 141 -14.51 20.25 -15.82
CA THR A 141 -15.96 20.03 -15.94
C THR A 141 -16.66 21.14 -15.19
N SER A 142 -17.24 22.07 -15.96
CA SER A 142 -18.10 23.13 -15.47
C SER A 142 -19.46 22.51 -15.16
N THR A 143 -19.80 22.37 -13.88
CA THR A 143 -21.18 22.22 -13.39
C THR A 143 -21.32 22.96 -12.08
#